data_AF-A0A7C5DE52-F1
#
_entry.id   AF-A0A7C5DE52-F1
#
_cell.length_a   1.000
_cell.length_b   1.000
_cell.length_c   1.000
_cell.angle_alpha   90.00
_cell.angle_beta   90.00
_cell.angle_gamma   90.00
#
_symmetry.space_group_name_H-M   'P 1'
#
loop_
_entity.id
_entity.type
_entity.pdbx_description
1 polymer ?
#
loop_
_entity_poly.entity_id
_entity_poly.type
_entity_poly.pdbx_seq_one_letter_code
_entity_poly.pdbx_strand_id
1 'polypeptide(L)'
;MRVNRNNMVAVLVGTAIVLALGLRVWWYWPEELHGGPHLDKVERRGRDYSLHLSQGSTLSDIVDLSVFEGYSPSNHFDFRESIENRPSKYVKDDDHHHYVEYIGQHGRMQFHSGYHEEEGISEWLEFLPSDLPLDSFFEKSVAIALDLTKNEFRVYVPMKEQHMYMTIIVRDRKVERIAWMDY
;
A
#
# COMPACT_ATOMS: atom_id res chain seq x y z
N MET A 1 -25.68 -54.81 -8.62
CA MET A 1 -24.32 -54.25 -8.51
C MET A 1 -24.21 -53.51 -7.18
N ARG A 2 -23.48 -54.07 -6.20
CA ARG A 2 -23.23 -53.39 -4.91
C ARG A 2 -22.10 -52.38 -5.13
N VAL A 3 -22.43 -51.10 -5.16
CA VAL A 3 -21.43 -50.03 -5.10
C VAL A 3 -20.71 -50.16 -3.76
N ASN A 4 -19.41 -50.41 -3.81
CA ASN A 4 -18.60 -50.66 -2.63
C ASN A 4 -18.60 -49.40 -1.75
N ARG A 5 -19.07 -49.50 -0.51
CA ARG A 5 -19.30 -48.36 0.40
C ARG A 5 -18.02 -47.52 0.61
N ASN A 6 -16.85 -48.15 0.48
CA ASN A 6 -15.54 -47.51 0.55
C ASN A 6 -15.24 -46.59 -0.64
N ASN A 7 -15.71 -46.91 -1.86
CA ASN A 7 -15.55 -46.03 -3.03
C ASN A 7 -16.41 -44.77 -2.91
N MET A 8 -17.59 -44.88 -2.30
CA MET A 8 -18.51 -43.76 -2.12
C MET A 8 -17.97 -42.74 -1.09
N VAL A 9 -17.32 -43.22 -0.02
CA VAL A 9 -16.63 -42.37 0.96
C VAL A 9 -15.40 -41.70 0.34
N ALA A 10 -14.61 -42.43 -0.45
CA ALA A 10 -13.44 -41.86 -1.14
C ALA A 10 -13.81 -40.74 -2.12
N VAL A 11 -14.91 -40.89 -2.87
CA VAL A 11 -15.41 -39.84 -3.77
C VAL A 11 -15.90 -38.61 -3.01
N LEU A 12 -16.60 -38.78 -1.88
CA LEU A 12 -17.08 -37.67 -1.04
C LEU A 12 -15.94 -36.88 -0.38
N VAL A 13 -14.89 -37.58 0.08
CA VAL A 13 -13.70 -36.93 0.64
C VAL A 13 -12.91 -36.21 -0.45
N GLY A 14 -12.78 -36.81 -1.63
CA GLY A 14 -12.11 -36.20 -2.78
C GLY A 14 -12.79 -34.92 -3.25
N THR A 15 -14.12 -34.88 -3.36
CA THR A 15 -14.86 -33.68 -3.74
C THR A 15 -14.81 -32.58 -2.67
N ALA A 16 -14.85 -32.94 -1.38
CA ALA A 16 -14.70 -31.96 -0.30
C ALA A 16 -13.32 -31.28 -0.33
N ILE A 17 -12.24 -32.02 -0.60
CA ILE A 17 -10.89 -31.47 -0.74
C ILE A 17 -10.78 -30.55 -1.96
N VAL A 18 -11.34 -30.94 -3.11
CA VAL A 18 -11.33 -30.10 -4.32
C VAL A 18 -12.14 -28.82 -4.12
N LEU A 19 -13.29 -28.89 -3.43
CA LEU A 19 -14.08 -27.70 -3.11
C LEU A 19 -13.36 -26.79 -2.12
N ALA A 20 -12.72 -27.35 -1.09
CA ALA A 20 -11.94 -26.58 -0.13
C ALA A 20 -10.71 -25.92 -0.78
N LEU A 21 -10.01 -26.63 -1.67
CA LEU A 21 -8.91 -26.08 -2.46
C LEU A 21 -9.40 -25.04 -3.47
N GLY A 22 -10.53 -25.27 -4.14
CA GLY A 22 -11.13 -24.32 -5.08
C GLY A 22 -11.59 -23.04 -4.40
N LEU A 23 -12.24 -23.13 -3.23
CA LEU A 23 -12.59 -21.99 -2.37
C LEU A 23 -11.34 -21.23 -1.92
N ARG A 24 -10.28 -21.96 -1.55
CA ARG A 24 -9.01 -21.36 -1.12
C ARG A 24 -8.31 -20.67 -2.28
N VAL A 25 -8.27 -21.27 -3.47
CA VAL A 25 -7.67 -20.68 -4.68
C VAL A 25 -8.46 -19.46 -5.15
N TRP A 26 -9.80 -19.48 -5.06
CA TRP A 26 -10.64 -18.34 -5.41
C TRP A 26 -10.35 -17.11 -4.53
N TRP A 27 -10.01 -17.31 -3.25
CA TRP A 27 -9.54 -16.22 -2.37
C TRP A 27 -8.16 -15.65 -2.74
N TYR A 28 -7.36 -16.37 -3.53
CA TYR A 28 -6.01 -15.96 -3.95
C TYR A 28 -5.98 -15.28 -5.33
N TRP A 29 -7.04 -15.39 -6.12
CA TRP A 29 -7.12 -14.73 -7.43
C TRP A 29 -7.49 -13.25 -7.27
N PRO A 30 -6.76 -12.34 -7.96
CA PRO A 30 -7.10 -10.94 -7.94
C PRO A 30 -8.45 -10.72 -8.62
N GLU A 31 -9.29 -9.90 -8.00
CA GLU A 31 -10.49 -9.36 -8.64
C GLU A 31 -10.13 -8.06 -9.34
N GLU A 32 -10.34 -7.99 -10.66
CA GLU A 32 -10.19 -6.75 -11.43
C GLU A 32 -11.45 -5.89 -11.30
N LEU A 33 -11.27 -4.64 -10.89
CA LEU A 33 -12.32 -3.63 -10.75
C LEU A 33 -12.12 -2.52 -11.80
N HIS A 34 -13.20 -1.85 -12.18
CA HIS A 34 -13.14 -0.75 -13.14
C HIS A 34 -12.38 0.44 -12.55
N GLY A 35 -11.32 0.88 -13.23
CA GLY A 35 -10.41 1.92 -12.73
C GLY A 35 -10.90 3.37 -12.87
N GLY A 36 -11.91 3.62 -13.71
CA GLY A 36 -12.39 4.98 -13.95
C GLY A 36 -11.41 5.82 -14.78
N PRO A 37 -11.45 7.17 -14.70
CA PRO A 37 -10.71 8.03 -15.63
C PRO A 37 -9.19 8.06 -15.41
N HIS A 38 -8.72 7.88 -14.17
CA HIS A 38 -7.30 8.02 -13.81
C HIS A 38 -6.59 6.69 -13.55
N LEU A 39 -7.33 5.57 -13.50
CA LEU A 39 -6.77 4.24 -13.30
C LEU A 39 -7.12 3.35 -14.49
N ASP A 40 -6.09 2.68 -15.03
CA ASP A 40 -6.23 1.66 -16.07
C ASP A 40 -6.91 0.42 -15.49
N LYS A 41 -6.46 0.00 -14.31
CA LYS A 41 -7.03 -1.14 -13.57
C LYS A 41 -6.84 -1.00 -12.06
N VAL A 42 -7.75 -1.64 -11.34
CA VAL A 42 -7.66 -1.83 -9.89
C VAL A 42 -7.72 -3.33 -9.61
N GLU A 43 -6.68 -3.87 -8.99
CA GLU A 43 -6.66 -5.27 -8.58
C GLU A 43 -6.90 -5.37 -7.08
N ARG A 44 -7.81 -6.27 -6.66
CA ARG A 44 -8.06 -6.55 -5.25
C ARG A 44 -7.63 -7.97 -4.91
N ARG A 45 -6.79 -8.14 -3.89
CA ARG A 45 -6.41 -9.44 -3.32
C ARG A 45 -6.64 -9.44 -1.81
N GLY A 46 -7.73 -10.06 -1.36
CA GLY A 46 -8.08 -10.08 0.05
C GLY A 46 -8.38 -8.68 0.59
N ARG A 47 -7.46 -8.12 1.39
CA ARG A 47 -7.55 -6.76 1.97
C ARG A 47 -6.64 -5.75 1.27
N ASP A 48 -6.02 -6.15 0.17
CA ASP A 48 -5.00 -5.36 -0.50
C ASP A 48 -5.50 -4.93 -1.88
N TYR A 49 -5.27 -3.68 -2.23
CA TYR A 49 -5.61 -3.06 -3.51
C TYR A 49 -4.34 -2.63 -4.23
N SER A 50 -4.24 -2.90 -5.53
CA SER A 50 -3.21 -2.34 -6.40
C SER A 50 -3.86 -1.41 -7.42
N LEU A 51 -3.47 -0.14 -7.41
CA LEU A 51 -4.02 0.90 -8.30
C LEU A 51 -3.03 1.18 -9.43
N HIS A 52 -3.41 0.84 -10.66
CA HIS A 52 -2.55 1.09 -11.83
C HIS A 52 -3.02 2.35 -12.54
N LEU A 53 -2.17 3.37 -12.58
CA LEU A 53 -2.47 4.64 -13.23
C LEU A 53 -2.68 4.45 -14.75
N SER A 54 -3.66 5.18 -15.29
CA SER A 54 -3.83 5.31 -16.74
C SER A 54 -2.63 6.03 -17.37
N GLN A 55 -2.39 5.81 -18.66
CA GLN A 55 -1.36 6.52 -19.39
C GLN A 55 -1.56 8.04 -19.28
N GLY A 56 -0.51 8.77 -18.86
CA GLY A 56 -0.54 10.22 -18.68
C GLY A 56 -1.20 10.70 -17.38
N SER A 57 -1.74 9.79 -16.56
CA SER A 57 -2.17 10.13 -15.19
C SER A 57 -0.97 10.14 -14.24
N THR A 58 -1.06 10.97 -13.23
CA THR A 58 -0.05 11.22 -12.21
C THR A 58 -0.60 10.87 -10.83
N LEU A 59 0.27 10.85 -9.83
CA LEU A 59 -0.15 10.51 -8.47
C LEU A 59 -1.08 11.56 -7.86
N SER A 60 -0.91 12.84 -8.21
CA SER A 60 -1.82 13.92 -7.82
C SER A 60 -3.23 13.76 -8.40
N ASP A 61 -3.43 12.93 -9.42
CA ASP A 61 -4.76 12.67 -9.99
C ASP A 61 -5.54 11.62 -9.20
N ILE A 62 -4.93 11.00 -8.18
CA ILE A 62 -5.56 9.93 -7.40
C ILE A 62 -5.49 10.13 -5.89
N VAL A 63 -4.55 10.95 -5.40
CA VAL A 63 -4.39 11.29 -3.99
C VAL A 63 -4.02 12.76 -3.79
N ASP A 64 -4.36 13.30 -2.62
CA ASP A 64 -3.92 14.63 -2.21
C ASP A 64 -2.45 14.61 -1.77
N LEU A 65 -1.56 15.11 -2.65
CA LEU A 65 -0.13 15.22 -2.35
C LEU A 65 0.23 16.41 -1.46
N SER A 66 -0.69 17.34 -1.21
CA SER A 66 -0.39 18.53 -0.39
C SER A 66 -0.06 18.17 1.06
N VAL A 67 -0.57 17.03 1.54
CA VAL A 67 -0.30 16.48 2.87
C VAL A 67 1.18 16.18 3.13
N PHE A 68 1.99 16.06 2.07
CA PHE A 68 3.43 15.83 2.15
C PHE A 68 4.27 17.12 2.13
N GLU A 69 3.63 18.29 2.16
CA GLU A 69 4.30 19.59 2.31
C GLU A 69 5.36 19.88 1.23
N GLY A 70 5.17 19.34 0.03
CA GLY A 70 6.09 19.50 -1.11
C GLY A 70 7.12 18.39 -1.25
N TYR A 71 7.12 17.37 -0.38
CA TYR A 71 7.92 16.17 -0.60
C TYR A 71 7.43 15.37 -1.82
N SER A 72 8.38 14.99 -2.66
CA SER A 72 8.26 13.90 -3.61
C SER A 72 9.58 13.13 -3.59
N PRO A 73 9.62 11.85 -3.95
CA PRO A 73 10.89 11.14 -3.88
C PRO A 73 11.92 11.67 -4.89
N SER A 74 11.48 12.26 -6.00
CA SER A 74 12.35 12.94 -6.95
C SER A 74 13.08 14.15 -6.35
N ASN A 75 12.62 14.71 -5.23
CA ASN A 75 13.25 15.81 -4.52
C ASN A 75 13.69 15.43 -3.10
N HIS A 76 13.82 14.12 -2.79
CA HIS A 76 14.07 13.62 -1.44
C HIS A 76 15.22 14.34 -0.72
N PHE A 77 16.37 14.47 -1.37
CA PHE A 77 17.54 15.14 -0.81
C PHE A 77 17.31 16.63 -0.56
N ASP A 78 16.85 17.36 -1.59
CA ASP A 78 16.57 18.81 -1.49
C ASP A 78 15.52 19.11 -0.41
N PHE A 79 14.49 18.27 -0.32
CA PHE A 79 13.44 18.42 0.69
C PHE A 79 13.99 18.18 2.10
N ARG A 80 14.77 17.11 2.30
CA ARG A 80 15.39 16.79 3.59
C ARG A 80 16.29 17.92 4.09
N GLU A 81 17.10 18.52 3.20
CA GLU A 81 17.88 19.72 3.52
C GLU A 81 16.98 20.90 3.88
N SER A 82 15.90 21.13 3.13
CA SER A 82 14.99 22.25 3.38
C SER A 82 14.28 22.21 4.75
N ILE A 83 14.12 21.01 5.32
CA ILE A 83 13.43 20.80 6.60
C ILE A 83 14.38 20.51 7.76
N GLU A 84 15.70 20.52 7.55
CA GLU A 84 16.69 20.12 8.55
C GLU A 84 16.58 20.91 9.88
N ASN A 85 16.15 22.17 9.79
CA ASN A 85 16.02 23.09 10.91
C ASN A 85 14.68 22.95 11.66
N ARG A 86 13.76 22.08 11.21
CA ARG A 86 12.51 21.82 11.90
C ARG A 86 12.74 20.95 13.14
N PRO A 87 11.84 21.00 14.15
CA PRO A 87 11.89 20.07 15.27
C PRO A 87 11.95 18.63 14.78
N SER A 88 13.02 17.93 15.17
CA SER A 88 13.29 16.57 14.73
C SER A 88 13.71 15.66 15.88
N LYS A 89 13.55 14.36 15.67
CA LYS A 89 13.98 13.30 16.58
C LYS A 89 14.72 12.24 15.78
N TYR A 90 15.97 12.01 16.12
CA TYR A 90 16.72 10.86 15.61
C TYR A 90 16.36 9.61 16.42
N VAL A 91 16.04 8.52 15.73
CA VAL A 91 15.72 7.22 16.34
C VAL A 91 16.56 6.14 15.66
N LYS A 92 17.21 5.33 16.47
CA LYS A 92 17.93 4.13 16.03
C LYS A 92 17.11 2.93 16.48
N ASP A 93 16.57 2.18 15.52
CA ASP A 93 15.77 0.99 15.80
C ASP A 93 16.68 -0.21 16.05
N ASP A 94 17.72 -0.38 15.22
CA ASP A 94 18.80 -1.36 15.41
C ASP A 94 20.14 -0.90 14.79
N ASP A 95 21.14 -1.78 14.72
CA ASP A 95 22.46 -1.45 14.17
C ASP A 95 22.48 -1.19 12.66
N HIS A 96 21.44 -1.60 11.96
CA HIS A 96 21.30 -1.50 10.51
C HIS A 96 20.17 -0.57 10.10
N HIS A 97 19.29 -0.15 11.01
CA HIS A 97 18.12 0.67 10.71
C HIS A 97 17.99 1.87 11.65
N HIS A 98 17.86 3.05 11.06
CA HIS A 98 17.59 4.28 11.78
C HIS A 98 16.66 5.20 10.98
N TYR A 99 16.06 6.18 11.66
CA TYR A 99 15.31 7.23 11.01
C TYR A 99 15.44 8.59 11.70
N VAL A 100 15.23 9.64 10.91
CA VAL A 100 14.98 10.98 11.42
C VAL A 100 13.50 11.29 11.26
N GLU A 101 12.83 11.58 12.37
CA GLU A 101 11.45 12.01 12.39
C GLU A 101 11.37 13.53 12.45
N TYR A 102 10.59 14.12 11.54
CA TYR A 102 10.23 15.54 11.54
C TYR A 102 8.74 15.70 11.79
N ILE A 103 8.37 16.68 12.61
CA ILE A 103 6.97 17.03 12.85
C ILE A 103 6.54 18.09 11.82
N GLY A 104 5.62 17.71 10.94
CA GLY A 104 4.99 18.56 9.96
C GLY A 104 3.62 19.10 10.41
N GLN A 105 3.00 19.89 9.54
CA GLN A 105 1.64 20.40 9.68
C GLN A 105 0.60 19.27 9.64
N HIS A 106 0.81 18.27 8.77
CA HIS A 106 -0.20 17.22 8.53
C HIS A 106 0.08 15.90 9.27
N GLY A 107 1.26 15.76 9.88
CA GLY A 107 1.68 14.52 10.51
C GLY A 107 3.16 14.49 10.81
N ARG A 108 3.69 13.28 10.99
CA ARG A 108 5.14 13.04 11.16
C ARG A 108 5.71 12.44 9.87
N MET A 109 6.86 12.95 9.44
CA MET A 109 7.63 12.38 8.33
C MET A 109 8.87 11.70 8.89
N GLN A 110 9.05 10.43 8.58
CA GLN A 110 10.18 9.61 9.01
C GLN A 110 11.03 9.26 7.79
N PHE A 111 12.27 9.71 7.80
CA PHE A 111 13.26 9.44 6.76
C PHE A 111 14.13 8.30 7.26
N HIS A 112 13.88 7.10 6.73
CA HIS A 112 14.57 5.89 7.12
C HIS A 112 15.81 5.67 6.27
N SER A 113 16.83 5.12 6.91
CA SER A 113 18.01 4.57 6.24
C SER A 113 18.29 3.20 6.86
N GLY A 114 18.27 2.18 6.00
CA GLY A 114 18.52 0.79 6.32
C GLY A 114 19.75 0.28 5.57
N TYR A 115 20.61 -0.51 6.22
CA TYR A 115 21.69 -1.22 5.56
C TYR A 115 21.35 -2.70 5.42
N HIS A 116 21.37 -3.19 4.19
CA HIS A 116 21.28 -4.60 3.86
C HIS A 116 22.61 -5.06 3.25
N GLU A 117 23.22 -6.11 3.80
CA GLU A 117 24.56 -6.57 3.40
C GLU A 117 24.70 -6.84 1.88
N GLU A 118 23.64 -7.31 1.24
CA GLU A 118 23.62 -7.64 -0.19
C GLU A 118 23.18 -6.48 -1.10
N GLU A 119 22.35 -5.56 -0.59
CA GLU A 119 21.69 -4.51 -1.39
C GLU A 119 22.27 -3.10 -1.13
N GLY A 120 23.10 -2.95 -0.10
CA GLY A 120 23.69 -1.69 0.30
C GLY A 120 22.75 -0.88 1.20
N ILE A 121 22.81 0.46 1.06
CA ILE A 121 21.96 1.37 1.84
C ILE A 121 20.66 1.58 1.07
N SER A 122 19.54 1.31 1.72
CA SER A 122 18.19 1.63 1.27
C SER A 122 17.67 2.84 2.05
N GLU A 123 17.13 3.84 1.37
CA GLU A 123 16.46 4.98 1.99
C GLU A 123 14.98 4.97 1.59
N TRP A 124 14.10 5.28 2.54
CA TRP A 124 12.67 5.37 2.27
C TRP A 124 11.99 6.37 3.20
N LEU A 125 10.77 6.76 2.86
CA LEU A 125 9.99 7.68 3.68
C LEU A 125 8.72 7.01 4.20
N GLU A 126 8.46 7.12 5.50
CA GLU A 126 7.15 6.89 6.09
C GLU A 126 6.50 8.22 6.51
N PHE A 127 5.24 8.40 6.17
CA PHE A 127 4.39 9.50 6.61
C PHE A 127 3.29 8.96 7.52
N LEU A 128 3.23 9.51 8.74
CA LEU A 128 2.29 9.16 9.78
C LEU A 128 1.35 10.36 9.99
N PRO A 129 0.22 10.45 9.27
CA PRO A 129 -0.72 11.56 9.40
C PRO A 129 -1.33 11.62 10.82
N SER A 130 -1.63 12.83 11.29
CA SER A 130 -2.27 13.02 12.60
C SER A 130 -3.75 12.65 12.59
N ASP A 131 -4.48 13.09 11.57
CA ASP A 131 -5.89 12.75 11.33
C ASP A 131 -6.21 12.97 9.85
N LEU A 132 -6.09 11.93 9.02
CA LEU A 132 -6.31 12.01 7.57
C LEU A 132 -7.46 11.09 7.16
N PRO A 133 -8.67 11.63 6.98
CA PRO A 133 -9.81 10.89 6.46
C PRO A 133 -9.55 10.35 5.05
N LEU A 134 -10.06 9.15 4.77
CA LEU A 134 -9.90 8.50 3.46
C LEU A 134 -10.53 9.29 2.32
N ASP A 135 -11.70 9.87 2.57
CA ASP A 135 -12.49 10.64 1.62
C ASP A 135 -11.89 12.01 1.29
N SER A 136 -11.03 12.54 2.15
CA SER A 136 -10.23 13.72 1.85
C SER A 136 -8.90 13.40 1.16
N PHE A 137 -8.36 12.19 1.36
CA PHE A 137 -7.05 11.82 0.81
C PHE A 137 -7.14 11.25 -0.60
N PHE A 138 -8.09 10.34 -0.86
CA PHE A 138 -8.26 9.76 -2.19
C PHE A 138 -9.20 10.60 -3.04
N GLU A 139 -8.87 10.72 -4.32
CA GLU A 139 -9.81 11.28 -5.29
C GLU A 139 -11.11 10.47 -5.32
N LYS A 140 -12.24 11.16 -5.56
CA LYS A 140 -13.56 10.55 -5.40
C LYS A 140 -13.77 9.31 -6.27
N SER A 141 -13.23 9.33 -7.49
CA SER A 141 -13.29 8.19 -8.42
C SER A 141 -12.54 6.96 -7.89
N VAL A 142 -11.40 7.18 -7.22
CA VAL A 142 -10.57 6.15 -6.59
C VAL A 142 -11.26 5.63 -5.34
N ALA A 143 -11.77 6.53 -4.51
CA ALA A 143 -12.49 6.19 -3.28
C ALA A 143 -13.70 5.27 -3.54
N ILE A 144 -14.37 5.39 -4.70
CA ILE A 144 -15.47 4.50 -5.12
C ILE A 144 -14.96 3.09 -5.45
N ALA A 145 -13.75 2.96 -6.01
CA ALA A 145 -13.16 1.66 -6.34
C ALA A 145 -12.65 0.90 -5.10
N LEU A 146 -12.34 1.63 -4.03
CA LEU A 146 -11.93 1.06 -2.75
C LEU A 146 -13.18 0.64 -1.95
N ASP A 147 -13.15 -0.54 -1.32
CA ASP A 147 -14.24 -0.96 -0.41
C ASP A 147 -14.09 -0.24 0.93
N LEU A 148 -14.56 1.00 1.00
CA LEU A 148 -14.48 1.87 2.18
C LEU A 148 -15.30 1.36 3.38
N THR A 149 -16.04 0.26 3.23
CA THR A 149 -16.74 -0.40 4.34
C THR A 149 -15.80 -1.24 5.20
N LYS A 150 -14.60 -1.58 4.69
CA LYS A 150 -13.57 -2.29 5.44
C LYS A 150 -12.90 -1.37 6.44
N ASN A 151 -12.72 -1.87 7.66
CA ASN A 151 -12.00 -1.15 8.70
C ASN A 151 -10.49 -1.11 8.44
N GLU A 152 -9.94 -2.10 7.73
CA GLU A 152 -8.49 -2.19 7.49
C GLU A 152 -8.23 -2.74 6.08
N PHE A 153 -7.39 -2.04 5.32
CA PHE A 153 -6.92 -2.46 4.01
C PHE A 153 -5.60 -1.74 3.66
N ARG A 154 -4.92 -2.23 2.62
CA ARG A 154 -3.73 -1.59 2.06
C ARG A 154 -3.96 -1.22 0.60
N VAL A 155 -3.37 -0.12 0.17
CA VAL A 155 -3.39 0.33 -1.22
C VAL A 155 -1.95 0.48 -1.68
N TYR A 156 -1.61 -0.16 -2.79
CA TYR A 156 -0.32 -0.09 -3.45
C TYR A 156 -0.47 0.68 -4.75
N VAL A 157 0.37 1.69 -4.95
CA VAL A 157 0.42 2.47 -6.18
C VAL A 157 1.81 2.32 -6.80
N PRO A 158 1.99 1.44 -7.81
CA PRO A 158 3.22 1.29 -8.55
C PRO A 158 3.52 2.55 -9.39
N MET A 159 4.68 3.18 -9.19
CA MET A 159 5.17 4.32 -9.96
C MET A 159 6.42 3.90 -10.76
N LYS A 160 6.19 3.11 -11.81
CA LYS A 160 7.24 2.44 -12.58
C LYS A 160 8.32 3.39 -13.11
N GLU A 161 7.93 4.56 -13.61
CA GLU A 161 8.87 5.54 -14.16
C GLU A 161 9.83 6.11 -13.12
N GLN A 162 9.43 6.06 -11.85
CA GLN A 162 10.21 6.58 -10.73
C GLN A 162 10.89 5.46 -9.94
N HIS A 163 10.79 4.20 -10.39
CA HIS A 163 11.32 3.03 -9.67
C HIS A 163 10.89 2.96 -8.20
N MET A 164 9.63 3.32 -7.91
CA MET A 164 9.08 3.25 -6.55
C MET A 164 7.64 2.77 -6.50
N TYR A 165 7.21 2.40 -5.30
CA TYR A 165 5.82 2.19 -4.95
C TYR A 165 5.42 3.00 -3.72
N MET A 166 4.21 3.54 -3.76
CA MET A 166 3.57 4.13 -2.59
C MET A 166 2.62 3.10 -1.97
N THR A 167 2.80 2.83 -0.68
CA THR A 167 1.92 1.96 0.11
C THR A 167 1.14 2.80 1.11
N ILE A 168 -0.19 2.75 1.02
CA ILE A 168 -1.09 3.45 1.94
C ILE A 168 -1.76 2.40 2.81
N ILE A 169 -1.60 2.52 4.12
CA ILE A 169 -2.24 1.66 5.12
C ILE A 169 -3.43 2.41 5.70
N VAL A 170 -4.56 1.75 5.65
CA VAL A 170 -5.83 2.27 6.11
C VAL A 170 -6.28 1.47 7.30
N ARG A 171 -6.64 2.15 8.39
CA ARG A 171 -7.23 1.56 9.59
C ARG A 171 -8.29 2.48 10.17
N ASP A 172 -9.37 1.90 10.68
CA ASP A 172 -10.51 2.62 11.27
C ASP A 172 -11.06 3.74 10.37
N ARG A 173 -11.06 3.47 9.05
CA ARG A 173 -11.52 4.37 7.98
C ARG A 173 -10.70 5.67 7.85
N LYS A 174 -9.44 5.65 8.29
CA LYS A 174 -8.48 6.74 8.14
C LYS A 174 -7.18 6.22 7.53
N VAL A 175 -6.43 7.10 6.90
CA VAL A 175 -5.05 6.79 6.52
C VAL A 175 -4.22 6.74 7.80
N GLU A 176 -3.66 5.59 8.12
CA GLU A 176 -2.81 5.37 9.29
C GLU A 176 -1.35 5.66 8.97
N ARG A 177 -0.90 5.24 7.77
CA ARG A 177 0.47 5.38 7.32
C ARG A 177 0.56 5.39 5.81
N ILE A 178 1.50 6.15 5.28
CA ILE A 178 1.92 6.09 3.87
C ILE A 178 3.42 5.84 3.82
N ALA A 179 3.87 4.92 2.97
CA ALA A 179 5.28 4.63 2.77
C ALA A 179 5.65 4.76 1.30
N TRP A 180 6.75 5.44 1.00
CA TRP A 180 7.35 5.55 -0.33
C TRP A 180 8.61 4.72 -0.33
N MET A 181 8.63 3.64 -1.10
CA MET A 181 9.73 2.67 -1.12
C MET A 181 10.20 2.43 -2.55
N ASP A 182 11.50 2.24 -2.70
CA ASP A 182 12.12 1.87 -3.97
C ASP A 182 11.75 0.44 -4.38
N TYR A 183 11.81 0.17 -5.69
CA TYR A 183 11.55 -1.13 -6.31
C TYR A 183 12.73 -2.10 -6.27
#